data_AF-A0A960B9B8-F1
#
_entry.id   AF-A0A960B9B8-F1
#
_cell.length_a   1.000
_cell.length_b   1.000
_cell.length_c   1.000
_cell.angle_alpha   90.00
_cell.angle_beta   90.00
_cell.angle_gamma   90.00
#
_symmetry.space_group_name_H-M   'P 1'
#
loop_
_entity.id
_entity.type
_entity.pdbx_description
1 polymer ?
#
loop_
_entity_poly.entity_id
_entity_poly.type
_entity_poly.pdbx_seq_one_letter_code
_entity_poly.pdbx_strand_id
1 'polypeptide(L)'
;MRAAPPLGLGFPPGANGGAVTASGVLHLVFGAIGFVAMAAAAFAHSAWSRRIGARTQARVALLLGVFILLGFFAGAALSSGPVGIALLWLAVLAQWAWLGLACAQIYAWSPHPLGDRSGATSQR
;
A
#
# COMPACT_ATOMS: atom_id res chain seq x y z
N MET A 1 -35.06 -7.95 30.71
CA MET A 1 -34.33 -7.74 29.43
C MET A 1 -32.91 -8.26 29.61
N ARG A 2 -32.53 -9.34 28.94
CA ARG A 2 -31.22 -9.99 29.09
C ARG A 2 -30.25 -9.33 28.10
N ALA A 3 -29.22 -8.66 28.61
CA ALA A 3 -28.19 -8.05 27.77
C ALA A 3 -27.49 -9.12 26.93
N ALA A 4 -27.28 -8.86 25.63
CA ALA A 4 -26.47 -9.72 24.78
C ALA A 4 -25.02 -9.73 25.28
N PRO A 5 -24.31 -10.88 25.26
CA PRO A 5 -22.90 -10.91 25.63
C PRO A 5 -22.08 -10.04 24.67
N PRO A 6 -21.05 -9.34 25.17
CA PRO A 6 -20.19 -8.52 24.32
C PRO A 6 -19.54 -9.41 23.24
N LEU A 7 -19.71 -9.02 21.98
CA LEU A 7 -19.09 -9.71 20.84
C LEU A 7 -17.56 -9.63 21.00
N GLY A 8 -16.90 -10.79 21.16
CA GLY A 8 -15.45 -10.90 21.00
C GLY A 8 -14.65 -11.31 22.25
N LEU A 9 -15.25 -11.43 23.44
CA LEU A 9 -14.56 -11.95 24.62
C LEU A 9 -14.93 -13.41 24.86
N GLY A 10 -14.03 -14.33 24.45
CA GLY A 10 -14.07 -15.72 24.91
C GLY A 10 -14.90 -16.71 24.09
N PHE A 11 -15.05 -16.52 22.77
CA PHE A 11 -15.62 -17.55 21.88
C PHE A 11 -14.57 -18.09 20.89
N PRO A 12 -14.21 -19.39 20.94
CA PRO A 12 -14.68 -20.43 21.87
C PRO A 12 -14.15 -20.24 23.32
N PRO A 13 -14.84 -20.80 24.34
CA PRO A 13 -14.41 -20.73 25.73
C PRO A 13 -12.98 -21.27 25.90
N GLY A 14 -12.08 -20.48 26.49
CA GLY A 14 -10.66 -20.79 26.62
C GLY A 14 -9.75 -20.20 25.52
N ALA A 15 -10.33 -19.51 24.52
CA ALA A 15 -9.57 -18.72 23.56
C ALA A 15 -8.98 -17.48 24.24
N ASN A 16 -7.73 -17.57 24.70
CA ASN A 16 -6.94 -16.42 25.09
C ASN A 16 -6.52 -15.68 23.82
N GLY A 17 -7.26 -14.65 23.42
CA GLY A 17 -6.77 -13.71 22.43
C GLY A 17 -5.43 -13.14 22.90
N GLY A 18 -4.37 -13.32 22.09
CA GLY A 18 -3.02 -12.85 22.44
C GLY A 18 -1.94 -13.93 22.46
N ALA A 19 -2.25 -15.21 22.24
CA ALA A 19 -1.20 -16.21 22.03
C ALA A 19 -0.46 -15.94 20.71
N VAL A 20 0.87 -15.76 20.79
CA VAL A 20 1.72 -15.68 19.60
C VAL A 20 1.68 -17.03 18.90
N THR A 21 1.09 -17.08 17.71
CA THR A 21 1.02 -18.28 16.88
C THR A 21 2.06 -18.23 15.77
N ALA A 22 2.57 -19.39 15.34
CA ALA A 22 3.49 -19.47 14.21
C ALA A 22 2.89 -18.84 12.93
N SER A 23 1.58 -19.04 12.70
CA SER A 23 0.85 -18.41 11.59
C SER A 23 0.84 -16.87 11.69
N GLY A 24 0.59 -16.33 12.89
CA GLY A 24 0.64 -14.89 13.12
C GLY A 24 2.03 -14.28 12.90
N VAL A 25 3.08 -14.98 13.37
CA VAL A 25 4.48 -14.56 13.13
C VAL A 25 4.81 -14.58 11.64
N LEU A 26 4.48 -15.68 10.94
CA LEU A 26 4.69 -15.78 9.49
C LEU A 26 3.92 -14.72 8.72
N HIS A 27 2.67 -14.42 9.10
CA HIS A 27 1.89 -13.35 8.50
C HIS A 27 2.58 -11.99 8.63
N LEU A 28 3.13 -11.67 9.81
CA LEU A 28 3.87 -10.43 10.02
C LEU A 28 5.19 -10.38 9.23
N VAL A 29 5.93 -11.50 9.15
CA VAL A 29 7.18 -11.57 8.39
C VAL A 29 6.93 -11.42 6.89
N PHE A 30 5.98 -12.17 6.32
CA PHE A 30 5.63 -12.05 4.91
C PHE A 30 5.01 -10.69 4.60
N GLY A 31 4.20 -10.15 5.52
CA GLY A 31 3.75 -8.77 5.47
C GLY A 31 4.92 -7.81 5.35
N ALA A 32 5.88 -7.87 6.28
CA ALA A 32 7.05 -7.00 6.30
C ALA A 32 7.83 -7.05 4.99
N ILE A 33 8.07 -8.25 4.46
CA ILE A 33 8.74 -8.43 3.15
C ILE A 33 7.95 -7.74 2.04
N GLY A 34 6.62 -7.95 1.99
CA GLY A 34 5.74 -7.32 1.00
C GLY A 34 5.75 -5.79 1.09
N PHE A 35 5.63 -5.22 2.29
CA PHE A 35 5.63 -3.77 2.51
C PHE A 35 6.98 -3.14 2.17
N VAL A 36 8.10 -3.78 2.52
CA VAL A 36 9.45 -3.32 2.15
C VAL A 36 9.63 -3.36 0.62
N ALA A 37 9.20 -4.43 -0.04
CA ALA A 37 9.26 -4.53 -1.50
C ALA A 37 8.41 -3.44 -2.19
N MET A 38 7.21 -3.17 -1.68
CA MET A 38 6.34 -2.11 -2.20
C MET A 38 6.94 -0.72 -1.99
N ALA A 39 7.52 -0.44 -0.83
CA ALA A 39 8.23 0.82 -0.59
C ALA A 39 9.44 1.00 -1.51
N ALA A 40 10.23 -0.06 -1.72
CA ALA A 40 11.36 -0.05 -2.65
C ALA A 40 10.89 0.24 -4.09
N ALA A 41 9.79 -0.38 -4.52
CA ALA A 41 9.17 -0.11 -5.81
C ALA A 41 8.68 1.35 -5.92
N ALA A 42 8.12 1.92 -4.86
CA ALA A 42 7.73 3.33 -4.81
C ALA A 42 8.92 4.28 -4.93
N PHE A 43 10.04 3.96 -4.29
CA PHE A 43 11.28 4.74 -4.43
C PHE A 43 11.90 4.61 -5.82
N ALA A 44 11.87 3.42 -6.42
CA ALA A 44 12.29 3.22 -7.80
C ALA A 44 11.41 4.03 -8.78
N HIS A 45 10.10 4.02 -8.58
CA HIS A 45 9.14 4.83 -9.34
C HIS A 45 9.40 6.33 -9.17
N SER A 46 9.71 6.77 -7.95
CA SER A 46 10.11 8.15 -7.69
C SER A 46 11.38 8.53 -8.45
N ALA A 47 12.43 7.71 -8.38
CA ALA A 47 13.69 7.93 -9.08
C ALA A 47 13.49 7.99 -10.61
N TRP A 48 12.71 7.08 -11.18
CA TRP A 48 12.35 7.09 -12.59
C TRP A 48 11.56 8.35 -12.98
N SER A 49 10.55 8.72 -12.18
CA SER A 49 9.75 9.93 -12.41
C SER A 49 10.61 11.20 -12.42
N ARG A 50 11.65 11.27 -11.57
CA ARG A 50 12.60 12.40 -11.59
C ARG A 50 13.41 12.45 -12.89
N ARG A 51 13.79 11.29 -13.44
CA ARG A 51 14.57 11.21 -14.69
C ARG A 51 13.78 11.69 -15.91
N ILE A 52 12.47 11.43 -15.94
CA ILE A 52 11.58 11.89 -17.03
C ILE A 52 10.99 13.28 -16.81
N GLY A 53 11.43 14.02 -15.78
CA GLY A 53 10.97 15.39 -15.49
C GLY A 53 9.64 15.50 -14.73
N ALA A 54 8.99 14.37 -14.39
CA ALA A 54 7.73 14.30 -13.66
C ALA A 54 7.92 14.56 -12.14
N ARG A 55 8.26 15.80 -11.78
CA ARG A 55 8.66 16.19 -10.42
C ARG A 55 7.56 15.99 -9.36
N THR A 56 6.30 16.21 -9.72
CA THR A 56 5.18 16.06 -8.79
C THR A 56 4.97 14.59 -8.45
N GLN A 57 4.92 13.73 -9.47
CA GLN A 57 4.76 12.29 -9.32
C GLN A 57 5.92 11.66 -8.54
N ALA A 58 7.14 12.15 -8.77
CA ALA A 58 8.30 11.75 -7.99
C ALA A 58 8.15 12.04 -6.49
N ARG A 59 7.67 13.24 -6.12
CA ARG A 59 7.45 13.61 -4.72
C ARG A 59 6.33 12.78 -4.10
N VAL A 60 5.22 12.61 -4.81
CA VAL A 60 4.08 11.81 -4.32
C VAL A 60 4.49 10.36 -4.09
N ALA A 61 5.20 9.74 -5.04
CA ALA A 61 5.69 8.37 -4.89
C ALA A 61 6.68 8.21 -3.72
N LEU A 62 7.55 9.20 -3.50
CA LEU A 62 8.46 9.22 -2.35
C LEU A 62 7.70 9.28 -1.03
N LEU A 63 6.75 10.21 -0.90
CA LEU A 63 5.96 10.39 0.33
C LEU A 63 5.14 9.14 0.64
N LEU A 64 4.49 8.55 -0.37
CA LEU A 64 3.74 7.31 -0.19
C LEU A 64 4.65 6.15 0.21
N GLY A 65 5.83 6.00 -0.41
CA GLY A 65 6.82 5.00 0.00
C GLY A 65 7.26 5.14 1.46
N VAL A 66 7.46 6.38 1.94
CA VAL A 66 7.77 6.67 3.35
C VAL A 66 6.59 6.30 4.26
N PHE A 67 5.35 6.67 3.89
CA PHE A 67 4.16 6.32 4.68
C PHE A 67 3.91 4.82 4.75
N ILE A 68 4.19 4.07 3.68
CA ILE A 68 4.11 2.60 3.65
C ILE A 68 5.07 2.01 4.70
N LEU A 69 6.34 2.43 4.71
CA LEU A 69 7.32 1.93 5.70
C LEU A 69 6.97 2.34 7.13
N LEU A 70 6.77 3.63 7.36
CA LEU A 70 6.51 4.14 8.71
C LEU A 70 5.19 3.59 9.26
N GLY A 71 4.14 3.56 8.45
CA GLY A 71 2.84 3.02 8.83
C GLY A 71 2.90 1.54 9.16
N PHE A 72 3.62 0.74 8.37
CA PHE A 72 3.77 -0.69 8.64
C PHE A 72 4.57 -0.95 9.92
N PHE A 73 5.78 -0.39 10.05
CA PHE A 73 6.64 -0.69 11.20
C PHE A 73 6.08 -0.10 12.51
N ALA A 74 5.56 1.12 12.47
CA ALA A 74 4.89 1.70 13.65
C ALA A 74 3.58 0.96 13.96
N GLY A 75 2.80 0.61 12.94
CA GLY A 75 1.55 -0.14 13.11
C GLY A 75 1.77 -1.54 13.68
N ALA A 76 2.80 -2.25 13.23
CA ALA A 76 3.18 -3.55 13.75
C ALA A 76 3.65 -3.45 15.22
N ALA A 77 4.46 -2.43 15.55
CA ALA A 77 4.95 -2.20 16.91
C ALA A 77 3.81 -1.86 17.90
N LEU A 78 2.76 -1.16 17.45
CA LEU A 78 1.61 -0.78 18.27
C LEU A 78 0.35 -1.64 18.01
N SER A 79 0.51 -2.82 17.39
CA SER A 79 -0.60 -3.63 16.85
C SER A 79 -1.60 -4.14 17.89
N SER A 80 -1.25 -4.11 19.18
CA SER A 80 -2.15 -4.45 20.29
C SER A 80 -3.22 -3.39 20.57
N GLY A 81 -3.10 -2.19 20.00
CA GLY A 81 -4.02 -1.08 20.21
C GLY A 81 -4.66 -0.56 18.90
N PRO A 82 -5.76 0.22 19.02
CA PRO A 82 -6.46 0.79 17.86
C PRO A 82 -5.57 1.70 17.02
N VAL A 83 -4.59 2.36 17.64
CA VAL A 83 -3.61 3.22 16.94
C VAL A 83 -2.73 2.41 16.00
N GLY A 84 -2.20 1.25 16.43
CA GLY A 84 -1.39 0.41 15.55
C GLY A 84 -2.18 -0.13 14.38
N ILE A 85 -3.42 -0.57 14.63
CA ILE A 85 -4.34 -1.01 13.58
C ILE A 85 -4.60 0.11 12.57
N ALA A 86 -4.83 1.35 13.03
CA ALA A 86 -5.00 2.50 12.15
C ALA A 86 -3.76 2.80 11.30
N LEU A 87 -2.55 2.69 11.87
CA LEU A 87 -1.29 2.87 11.15
C LEU A 87 -1.07 1.78 10.09
N LEU A 88 -1.42 0.53 10.37
CA LEU A 88 -1.40 -0.57 9.39
C LEU A 88 -2.36 -0.28 8.23
N TRP A 89 -3.57 0.20 8.53
CA TRP A 89 -4.52 0.62 7.50
C TRP A 89 -4.02 1.79 6.67
N LEU A 90 -3.39 2.79 7.28
CA LEU A 90 -2.77 3.90 6.56
C LEU A 90 -1.68 3.40 5.61
N ALA A 91 -0.85 2.44 6.02
CA ALA A 91 0.15 1.83 5.14
C ALA A 91 -0.50 1.12 3.94
N VAL A 92 -1.59 0.36 4.17
CA VAL A 92 -2.36 -0.30 3.11
C VAL A 92 -2.95 0.72 2.13
N LEU A 93 -3.60 1.77 2.64
CA LEU A 93 -4.20 2.81 1.79
C LEU A 93 -3.15 3.60 1.01
N ALA A 94 -2.01 3.91 1.62
CA ALA A 94 -0.88 4.55 0.94
C ALA A 94 -0.33 3.66 -0.18
N GLN A 95 -0.26 2.35 0.05
CA GLN A 95 0.15 1.37 -0.96
C GLN A 95 -0.81 1.33 -2.15
N TRP A 96 -2.12 1.25 -1.91
CA TRP A 96 -3.14 1.27 -2.97
C TRP A 96 -3.12 2.59 -3.75
N ALA A 97 -3.02 3.73 -3.05
CA ALA A 97 -2.92 5.03 -3.69
C ALA A 97 -1.68 5.13 -4.59
N TRP A 98 -0.52 4.67 -4.11
CA TRP A 98 0.70 4.65 -4.91
C TRP A 98 0.56 3.76 -6.14
N LEU A 99 0.05 2.54 -5.97
CA LEU A 99 -0.10 1.58 -7.06
C LEU A 99 -1.00 2.12 -8.16
N GLY A 100 -2.14 2.72 -7.80
CA GLY A 100 -3.05 3.35 -8.77
C GLY A 100 -2.40 4.49 -9.56
N LEU A 101 -1.67 5.36 -8.86
CA LEU A 101 -0.95 6.48 -9.50
C LEU A 101 0.20 6.00 -10.41
N ALA A 102 0.97 5.01 -9.97
CA ALA A 102 2.06 4.44 -10.75
C ALA A 102 1.52 3.77 -12.03
N CYS A 103 0.45 2.97 -11.91
CA CYS A 103 -0.22 2.38 -13.06
C CYS A 103 -0.74 3.45 -14.03
N ALA A 104 -1.39 4.50 -13.54
CA ALA A 104 -1.89 5.59 -14.38
C ALA A 104 -0.76 6.33 -15.12
N GLN A 105 0.36 6.61 -14.44
CA GLN A 105 1.51 7.28 -15.04
C GLN A 105 2.18 6.42 -16.10
N ILE A 106 2.41 5.12 -15.82
CA ILE A 106 3.01 4.19 -16.77
C ILE A 106 2.10 4.03 -18.00
N TYR A 107 0.79 3.88 -17.78
CA TYR A 107 -0.20 3.78 -18.85
C TYR A 107 -0.19 5.01 -19.76
N ALA A 108 -0.10 6.22 -19.19
CA ALA A 108 -0.01 7.46 -19.96
C ALA A 108 1.34 7.63 -20.68
N TRP A 109 2.40 6.96 -20.21
CA TRP A 109 3.73 7.02 -20.82
C TRP A 109 3.92 5.99 -21.95
N SER A 110 3.19 4.87 -21.90
CA SER A 110 3.23 3.85 -22.94
C SER A 110 2.57 4.34 -24.24
N PRO A 111 3.20 4.16 -25.42
CA PRO A 111 2.58 4.50 -26.70
C PRO A 111 1.26 3.74 -26.87
N HIS A 112 0.17 4.46 -27.14
CA HIS A 112 -1.09 3.80 -27.42
C HIS A 112 -1.00 3.05 -28.77
N PRO A 113 -1.41 1.76 -28.84
CA PRO A 113 -1.38 0.99 -30.09
C PRO A 113 -2.32 1.52 -31.18
N LEU A 114 -3.01 2.64 -30.92
CA LEU A 114 -4.00 3.26 -31.80
C LEU A 114 -3.68 4.72 -32.21
N GLY A 115 -2.49 5.28 -31.94
CA GLY A 115 -2.06 6.58 -32.51
C GLY A 115 -0.81 6.41 -33.38
N ASP A 116 -0.70 6.90 -34.62
CA ASP A 116 -1.30 8.09 -35.27
C ASP A 116 -2.33 7.79 -36.38
N ARG A 117 -3.58 8.27 -36.24
CA ARG A 117 -4.50 8.49 -37.40
C ARG A 117 -4.58 9.95 -37.84
N SER A 118 -3.93 10.86 -37.12
CA SER A 118 -4.01 12.31 -37.36
C SER A 118 -3.16 12.80 -38.56
N GLY A 119 -2.33 11.93 -39.14
CA GLY A 119 -1.54 12.25 -40.35
C GLY A 119 -2.22 11.94 -41.68
N ALA A 120 -3.34 11.19 -41.70
CA ALA A 120 -3.94 10.68 -42.94
C ALA A 120 -4.88 11.68 -43.65
N THR A 121 -5.27 12.78 -42.99
CA THR A 121 -6.25 13.74 -43.51
C THR A 121 -5.66 15.08 -44.00
N SER A 122 -4.35 15.30 -43.92
CA SER A 122 -3.71 16.56 -44.36
C SER A 122 -3.09 16.52 -45.77
N GLN A 123 -3.36 15.49 -46.56
CA GLN A 123 -2.82 15.28 -47.92
C GLN A 123 -3.92 15.28 -48.99
N ARG A 124 -5.02 16.02 -48.80
CA ARG A 124 -6.05 16.26 -49.83
C ARG A 124 -6.21 17.74 -50.10
#